data_AF-A0A7C4VPF6-F1
#
_entry.id   AF-A0A7C4VPF6-F1
#
_cell.length_a   1.000
_cell.length_b   1.000
_cell.length_c   1.000
_cell.angle_alpha   90.00
_cell.angle_beta   90.00
_cell.angle_gamma   90.00
#
_symmetry.space_group_name_H-M   'P 1'
#
loop_
_entity.id
_entity.type
_entity.pdbx_description
1 polymer ?
#
loop_
_entity_poly.entity_id
_entity_poly.type
_entity_poly.pdbx_seq_one_letter_code
_entity_poly.pdbx_strand_id
1 'polypeptide(L)' 'MSNNADIYKPFSMPTLKWLRRVQHTGTDHLTFLITLPRSWCKAMKLRKGTILTITLLSDGSLKIYPPEGENKKWME' A
#
# COMPACT_ATOMS: atom_id res chain seq x y z
N MET A 1 41.86 -11.20 15.54
CA MET A 1 41.20 -10.73 14.31
C MET A 1 39.71 -10.87 14.52
N SER A 2 39.01 -9.78 14.86
CA SER A 2 37.56 -9.82 15.14
C SER A 2 36.78 -9.70 13.83
N ASN A 3 35.92 -10.68 13.57
CA ASN A 3 35.08 -10.75 12.38
C ASN A 3 33.94 -9.71 12.46
N ASN A 4 33.96 -8.72 11.58
CA ASN A 4 32.93 -7.68 11.42
C ASN A 4 31.66 -8.19 10.68
N ALA A 5 31.21 -9.41 10.95
CA ALA A 5 30.12 -10.04 10.19
C ALA A 5 28.70 -9.68 10.67
N ASP A 6 28.55 -8.94 11.77
CA ASP A 6 27.24 -8.69 12.41
C ASP A 6 26.55 -7.36 12.01
N ILE A 7 27.09 -6.59 11.06
CA ILE A 7 26.62 -5.21 10.80
C ILE A 7 25.47 -5.14 9.76
N TYR A 8 25.14 -6.23 9.07
CA TYR A 8 24.04 -6.25 8.10
C TYR A 8 22.92 -7.21 8.52
N LYS A 9 22.23 -6.91 9.62
CA LYS A 9 20.86 -7.41 9.81
C LYS A 9 19.93 -6.55 8.96
N PRO A 10 19.23 -7.10 7.95
CA PRO A 10 18.21 -6.34 7.25
C PRO A 10 17.16 -5.90 8.27
N PHE A 11 16.93 -4.60 8.37
CA PHE A 11 15.89 -4.01 9.21
C PHE A 11 14.54 -4.55 8.71
N SER A 12 14.03 -5.64 9.31
CA SER A 12 12.72 -6.15 8.94
C SER A 12 11.67 -5.18 9.50
N MET A 13 11.22 -4.24 8.68
CA MET A 13 10.08 -3.40 9.02
C MET A 13 8.91 -4.31 9.38
N PRO A 14 8.34 -4.21 10.60
CA PRO A 14 7.22 -5.05 10.98
C PRO A 14 6.07 -4.82 9.99
N THR A 15 5.69 -5.88 9.28
CA THR A 15 4.59 -5.80 8.32
C THR A 15 3.28 -5.79 9.09
N LEU A 16 2.60 -4.64 9.10
CA LEU A 16 1.25 -4.55 9.63
C LEU A 16 0.30 -5.30 8.69
N LYS A 17 -0.40 -6.31 9.21
CA LYS A 17 -1.36 -7.12 8.45
C LYS A 17 -2.78 -6.72 8.83
N TRP A 18 -3.59 -6.36 7.84
CA TRP A 18 -5.02 -6.13 8.00
C TRP A 18 -5.81 -7.08 7.11
N LEU A 19 -6.72 -7.84 7.71
CA LEU A 19 -7.67 -8.66 6.96
C LEU A 19 -8.94 -7.85 6.70
N ARG A 20 -9.38 -7.79 5.44
CA ARG A 20 -10.61 -7.12 5.01
C ARG A 20 -11.42 -8.05 4.12
N ARG A 21 -12.74 -8.02 4.29
CA ARG A 21 -13.66 -8.69 3.39
C ARG A 21 -13.85 -7.82 2.15
N VAL A 22 -13.72 -8.44 0.97
CA VAL A 22 -14.04 -7.81 -0.31
C VAL A 22 -15.57 -7.80 -0.47
N GLN A 23 -16.12 -6.65 -0.86
CA GLN A 23 -17.55 -6.49 -1.12
C GLN A 23 -17.78 -6.54 -2.64
N HIS A 24 -18.88 -7.15 -3.06
CA HIS A 24 -19.32 -7.10 -4.44
C HIS A 24 -20.31 -5.96 -4.59
N THR A 25 -20.12 -5.10 -5.58
CA THR A 25 -20.99 -3.95 -5.82
C THR A 25 -21.47 -3.95 -7.26
N GLY A 26 -22.73 -4.31 -7.49
CA GLY A 26 -23.34 -4.30 -8.83
C GLY A 26 -24.03 -5.60 -9.18
N THR A 27 -24.92 -5.53 -10.17
CA THR A 27 -25.61 -6.68 -10.77
C THR A 27 -24.67 -7.48 -11.67
N ASP A 28 -23.71 -6.82 -12.31
CA ASP A 28 -22.62 -7.45 -13.07
C ASP A 28 -21.42 -7.72 -12.15
N HIS A 29 -21.01 -8.98 -12.08
CA HIS A 29 -20.06 -9.57 -11.13
C HIS A 29 -18.60 -9.06 -11.19
N LEU A 30 -18.34 -7.93 -11.85
CA LEU A 30 -16.99 -7.48 -12.19
C LEU A 30 -16.44 -6.38 -11.28
N THR A 31 -17.27 -5.77 -10.42
CA THR A 31 -16.81 -4.69 -9.53
C THR A 31 -16.68 -5.16 -8.09
N PHE A 32 -15.46 -5.04 -7.56
CA PHE A 32 -15.10 -5.38 -6.19
C PHE A 32 -14.69 -4.14 -5.42
N LEU A 33 -15.23 -3.99 -4.22
CA LEU A 33 -14.94 -2.89 -3.31
C LEU A 33 -14.10 -3.39 -2.14
N ILE A 34 -12.97 -2.72 -1.90
CA ILE A 34 -12.07 -2.99 -0.78
C ILE A 34 -11.90 -1.69 0.02
N THR A 35 -12.09 -1.78 1.34
CA THR A 35 -11.88 -0.63 2.24
C THR A 35 -10.45 -0.62 2.77
N LEU A 36 -9.73 0.45 2.48
CA LEU A 36 -8.37 0.66 2.97
C LEU A 36 -8.37 1.07 4.46
N PRO A 37 -7.40 0.62 5.28
CA PRO A 37 -7.30 1.03 6.68
C PRO A 37 -7.11 2.55 6.82
N ARG A 38 -7.90 3.18 7.71
CA ARG A 38 -7.84 4.64 7.94
C ARG A 38 -6.44 5.12 8.34
N SER A 39 -5.73 4.36 9.17
CA SER A 39 -4.36 4.69 9.59
C SER A 39 -3.39 4.70 8.40
N TRP A 40 -3.51 3.72 7.51
CA TRP A 40 -2.72 3.67 6.28
C TRP A 40 -3.04 4.83 5.36
N CYS A 41 -4.33 5.15 5.15
CA CYS A 41 -4.72 6.32 4.35
C CYS A 41 -4.15 7.63 4.94
N LYS A 42 -4.16 7.79 6.27
CA LYS A 42 -3.56 8.96 6.94
C LYS A 42 -2.05 9.02 6.73
N ALA A 43 -1.35 7.90 6.93
CA ALA A 43 0.10 7.82 6.74
C ALA A 43 0.52 8.14 5.30
N MET A 44 -0.27 7.69 4.33
CA MET A 44 -0.05 7.91 2.89
C MET A 44 -0.70 9.21 2.38
N LYS A 45 -1.29 10.04 3.25
CA LYS A 45 -1.99 11.31 2.93
C LYS A 45 -3.09 11.19 1.86
N LEU A 46 -3.75 10.03 1.79
CA LEU A 46 -4.80 9.76 0.81
C LEU A 46 -6.10 10.48 1.19
N ARG A 47 -6.79 11.02 0.18
CA ARG A 47 -8.11 11.65 0.31
C ARG A 47 -9.13 10.92 -0.57
N LYS A 48 -10.42 11.16 -0.31
CA LYS A 48 -11.47 10.67 -1.20
C LYS A 48 -11.24 11.27 -2.59
N GLY A 49 -11.21 10.43 -3.62
CA GLY A 49 -10.93 10.84 -5.00
C GLY A 49 -9.45 10.79 -5.40
N THR A 50 -8.52 10.52 -4.47
CA THR A 50 -7.12 10.26 -4.83
C THR A 50 -7.04 9.03 -5.74
N ILE A 51 -6.42 9.18 -6.90
CA ILE A 51 -6.18 8.08 -7.84
C ILE A 51 -5.00 7.26 -7.33
N LEU A 52 -5.18 5.95 -7.20
CA LEU A 52 -4.13 5.03 -6.77
C LEU A 52 -3.64 4.20 -7.95
N THR A 53 -2.36 3.85 -7.93
CA THR A 53 -1.80 2.92 -8.89
C THR A 53 -1.77 1.52 -8.27
N ILE A 54 -2.21 0.54 -9.05
CA ILE A 54 -2.24 -0.87 -8.68
C ILE A 54 -1.35 -1.64 -9.64
N THR A 55 -0.45 -2.46 -9.09
CA THR A 55 0.42 -3.34 -9.86
C THR A 55 0.23 -4.78 -9.40
N LEU A 56 -0.03 -5.68 -10.34
CA LEU A 56 -0.07 -7.12 -10.10
C LEU A 56 1.35 -7.65 -10.00
N LEU A 57 1.64 -8.37 -8.91
CA LEU A 57 2.92 -9.05 -8.70
C LEU A 57 2.84 -10.51 -9.18
N SER A 58 3.99 -11.13 -9.39
CA SER A 58 4.10 -12.50 -9.91
C SER A 58 3.51 -13.58 -8.99
N ASP A 59 3.39 -13.28 -7.69
CA ASP A 59 2.73 -14.13 -6.70
C ASP A 59 1.20 -13.97 -6.67
N GLY A 60 0.65 -13.16 -7.58
CA GLY A 60 -0.79 -12.84 -7.65
C GLY A 60 -1.24 -11.78 -6.63
N SER A 61 -0.32 -11.23 -5.83
CA SER A 61 -0.65 -10.14 -4.92
C SER A 61 -0.75 -8.80 -5.65
N LEU A 62 -1.48 -7.86 -5.05
CA LEU A 62 -1.63 -6.50 -5.58
C LEU A 62 -0.82 -5.52 -4.74
N LYS A 63 0.10 -4.80 -5.39
CA LYS A 63 0.81 -3.67 -4.80
C LYS A 63 0.04 -2.39 -5.11
N ILE A 64 -0.31 -1.64 -4.06
CA ILE A 64 -1.06 -0.39 -4.16
C ILE A 64 -0.19 0.75 -3.66
N TYR A 65 -0.05 1.81 -4.44
CA TYR A 65 0.74 2.99 -4.08
C TYR A 65 0.02 4.29 -4.47
N PRO A 66 0.25 5.38 -3.70
CA PRO A 66 -0.16 6.71 -4.12
C PRO A 66 0.49 7.08 -5.46
N PRO A 67 -0.11 8.01 -6.22
CA PRO A 67 0.40 8.38 -7.53
C PRO A 67 1.79 9.02 -7.37
N GLU A 68 2.74 8.61 -8.21
CA GLU A 68 4.07 9.22 -8.26
C GLU A 68 3.91 10.70 -8.63
N GLY A 69 4.11 11.61 -7.67
CA GLY A 69 4.15 13.06 -7.95
C GLY A 69 3.30 13.97 -7.06
N GLU A 70 2.39 13.47 -6.21
CA GLU A 70 1.59 14.36 -5.34
C GLU A 70 2.39 15.03 -4.21
N ASN A 71 3.64 14.63 -3.99
CA ASN A 71 4.50 15.21 -2.94
C ASN A 71 5.26 16.48 -3.37
N LYS A 72 5.03 17.01 -4.59
CA LYS A 72 5.70 18.21 -5.10
C LYS A 72 4.80 19.44 -5.31
N LYS A 73 3.49 19.36 -5.08
CA LYS A 73 2.54 20.43 -5.45
C LYS A 73 1.98 21.27 -4.30
N TRP A 74 2.51 21.14 -3.08
CA TRP A 74 2.02 21.87 -1.90
C TRP A 74 3.13 22.67 -1.18
N MET A 75 4.22 22.99 -1.88
CA MET A 75 5.28 23.88 -1.40
C MET A 75 5.34 25.19 -2.21
N GLU A 76 4.21 25.64 -2.75
CA GLU A 76 4.00 27.00 -3.27
C GLU A 76 2.86 27.67 -2.50
#